data_AF-A0AA40M3X1-F1
#
_entry.id   AF-A0AA40M3X1-F1
#
_cell.length_a   1.000
_cell.length_b   1.000
_cell.length_c   1.000
_cell.angle_alpha   90.00
_cell.angle_beta   90.00
_cell.angle_gamma   90.00
#
_symmetry.space_group_name_H-M   'P 1'
#
loop_
_entity.id
_entity.type
_entity.pdbx_description
1 polymer ?
#
loop_
_entity_poly.entity_id
_entity_poly.type
_entity_poly.pdbx_seq_one_letter_code
_entity_poly.pdbx_strand_id
1 'polypeptide(L)'
;MSYTTPGQPQGYPYCFVNKLREDIIAEVVAINQYSTILSKCFIPEVNHVIYEIRKDEERHFGLFLNLVRKYDPEQEKQYIRTIQELKFKCPHSFDVTKGPTDELILNYIRDAIKGECEAIILYDQDIVEIPYKDARETLKTVAFEEKHHIEELTQILLNFDNGNYFPKK
;
A
#
# COMPACT_ATOMS: atom_id res chain seq x y z
N MET A 1 0.79 14.39 -2.53
CA MET A 1 -0.54 14.30 -3.19
C MET A 1 -0.52 13.21 -4.24
N SER A 2 -1.27 12.12 -4.08
CA SER A 2 -1.52 11.18 -5.17
C SER A 2 -2.55 11.83 -6.12
N TYR A 3 -2.25 11.85 -7.41
CA TYR A 3 -3.01 12.63 -8.39
C TYR A 3 -4.25 11.90 -8.92
N THR A 4 -4.56 10.69 -8.44
CA THR A 4 -5.53 9.82 -9.13
C THR A 4 -6.54 9.08 -8.26
N THR A 5 -6.52 9.21 -6.93
CA THR A 5 -7.42 8.42 -6.06
C THR A 5 -8.78 9.12 -5.84
N PRO A 6 -9.91 8.50 -6.24
CA PRO A 6 -11.24 9.00 -5.92
C PRO A 6 -11.46 9.12 -4.41
N GLY A 7 -11.91 10.29 -3.93
CA GLY A 7 -12.22 10.50 -2.51
C GLY A 7 -11.04 10.99 -1.66
N GLN A 8 -9.85 11.19 -2.24
CA GLN A 8 -8.74 11.83 -1.53
C GLN A 8 -9.07 13.31 -1.25
N PRO A 9 -8.91 13.78 0.01
CA PRO A 9 -9.03 15.19 0.35
C PRO A 9 -8.14 16.05 -0.56
N GLN A 10 -8.70 17.09 -1.16
CA GLN A 10 -7.96 17.99 -2.03
C GLN A 10 -7.30 19.09 -1.20
N GLY A 11 -6.02 19.38 -1.45
CA GLY A 11 -5.26 20.44 -0.79
C GLY A 11 -3.97 19.95 -0.12
N TYR A 12 -3.26 20.86 0.54
CA TYR A 12 -2.03 20.54 1.26
C TYR A 12 -2.30 20.43 2.77
N PRO A 13 -2.02 19.29 3.42
CA PRO A 13 -2.18 19.14 4.86
C PRO A 13 -1.08 19.91 5.62
N TYR A 14 -1.47 21.00 6.28
CA TYR A 14 -0.52 21.78 7.11
C TYR A 14 -0.17 21.10 8.44
N CYS A 15 -1.05 20.23 8.96
CA CYS A 15 -0.78 19.45 10.16
C CYS A 15 -0.06 18.16 9.79
N PHE A 16 1.10 17.90 10.38
CA PHE A 16 1.89 16.71 10.08
C PHE A 16 1.14 15.40 10.36
N VAL A 17 0.22 15.37 11.33
CA VAL A 17 -0.61 14.18 11.60
C VAL A 17 -1.53 13.88 10.42
N ASN A 18 -1.97 14.91 9.68
CA ASN A 18 -2.78 14.71 8.48
C ASN A 18 -1.96 14.15 7.32
N LYS A 19 -0.64 14.34 7.31
CA LYS A 19 0.28 13.69 6.36
C LYS A 19 0.31 12.19 6.57
N LEU A 20 0.48 11.77 7.82
CA LEU A 20 0.34 10.36 8.23
C LEU A 20 -1.03 9.76 7.88
N ARG A 21 -2.08 10.58 7.76
CA ARG A 21 -3.39 10.12 7.27
C ARG A 21 -3.44 9.97 5.75
N GLU A 22 -2.75 10.83 5.02
CA GLU A 22 -2.54 10.65 3.57
C GLU A 22 -1.74 9.37 3.32
N ASP A 23 -0.73 9.08 4.14
CA ASP A 23 0.02 7.83 4.08
C ASP A 23 -0.90 6.62 4.30
N ILE A 24 -1.74 6.64 5.34
CA ILE A 24 -2.77 5.60 5.56
C ILE A 24 -3.70 5.44 4.34
N ILE A 25 -4.06 6.53 3.67
CA ILE A 25 -4.91 6.46 2.48
C ILE A 25 -4.17 5.78 1.33
N ALA A 26 -2.89 6.08 1.12
CA ALA A 26 -2.06 5.43 0.11
C ALA A 26 -2.00 3.91 0.34
N GLU A 27 -1.76 3.48 1.58
CA GLU A 27 -1.76 2.06 1.96
C GLU A 27 -3.09 1.36 1.66
N VAL A 28 -4.22 2.01 2.00
CA VAL A 28 -5.55 1.43 1.72
C VAL A 28 -5.79 1.28 0.21
N VAL A 29 -5.29 2.22 -0.60
CA VAL A 29 -5.38 2.12 -2.06
C VAL A 29 -4.58 0.93 -2.57
N ALA A 30 -3.34 0.77 -2.10
CA ALA A 30 -2.46 -0.35 -2.46
C ALA A 30 -3.06 -1.70 -2.04
N ILE A 31 -3.50 -1.85 -0.79
CA ILE A 31 -4.17 -3.07 -0.28
C ILE A 31 -5.34 -3.49 -1.18
N ASN A 32 -6.18 -2.53 -1.55
CA ASN A 32 -7.35 -2.79 -2.39
C ASN A 32 -6.94 -3.13 -3.84
N GLN A 33 -5.92 -2.47 -4.37
CA GLN A 33 -5.37 -2.75 -5.68
C GLN A 33 -4.81 -4.18 -5.74
N TYR A 34 -3.97 -4.58 -4.79
CA TYR A 34 -3.44 -5.94 -4.72
C TYR A 34 -4.51 -7.00 -4.47
N SER A 35 -5.52 -6.69 -3.65
CA SER A 35 -6.69 -7.57 -3.50
C SER A 35 -7.45 -7.76 -4.81
N THR A 36 -7.55 -6.70 -5.62
CA THR A 36 -8.15 -6.78 -6.96
C THR A 36 -7.31 -7.68 -7.87
N ILE A 37 -5.99 -7.51 -7.88
CA ILE A 37 -5.07 -8.36 -8.66
C ILE A 37 -5.23 -9.84 -8.27
N LEU A 38 -5.24 -10.16 -6.96
CA LEU A 38 -5.43 -11.53 -6.46
C LEU A 38 -6.77 -12.14 -6.88
N SER A 39 -7.81 -11.33 -7.09
CA SER A 39 -9.11 -11.80 -7.59
C SER A 39 -9.14 -12.03 -9.11
N LYS A 40 -8.14 -11.53 -9.83
CA LYS A 40 -8.05 -11.54 -11.30
C LYS A 40 -6.89 -12.37 -11.83
N CYS A 41 -5.95 -12.78 -10.98
CA CYS A 41 -4.80 -13.59 -11.33
C CYS A 41 -4.93 -14.97 -10.70
N PHE A 42 -4.69 -16.01 -11.50
CA PHE A 42 -4.70 -17.41 -11.04
C PHE A 42 -3.40 -18.14 -11.40
N ILE A 43 -2.32 -17.38 -11.58
CA ILE A 43 -0.96 -17.90 -11.75
C ILE A 43 -0.32 -18.00 -10.35
N PRO A 44 -0.04 -19.20 -9.83
CA PRO A 44 0.38 -19.39 -8.44
C PRO A 44 1.61 -18.57 -8.03
N GLU A 45 2.60 -18.49 -8.91
CA GLU A 45 3.86 -17.79 -8.66
C GLU A 45 3.64 -16.28 -8.54
N VAL A 46 2.81 -15.70 -9.41
CA VAL A 46 2.44 -14.28 -9.35
C VAL A 46 1.60 -14.01 -8.12
N ASN A 47 0.60 -14.85 -7.83
CA ASN A 47 -0.27 -14.68 -6.67
C ASN A 47 0.49 -14.72 -5.35
N HIS A 48 1.52 -15.57 -5.25
CA HIS A 48 2.38 -15.60 -4.08
C HIS A 48 3.06 -14.25 -3.83
N VAL A 49 3.68 -13.67 -4.86
CA VAL A 49 4.33 -12.35 -4.76
C VAL A 49 3.32 -11.27 -4.39
N ILE A 50 2.19 -11.19 -5.12
CA ILE A 50 1.16 -10.18 -4.85
C ILE A 50 0.56 -10.32 -3.44
N TYR A 51 0.41 -11.54 -2.94
CA TYR A 51 -0.09 -11.79 -1.60
C TYR A 51 0.88 -11.30 -0.51
N GLU A 52 2.19 -11.52 -0.70
CA GLU A 52 3.19 -11.03 0.25
C GLU A 52 3.30 -9.51 0.22
N ILE A 53 3.29 -8.88 -0.96
CA ILE A 53 3.24 -7.42 -1.09
C ILE A 53 2.01 -6.86 -0.35
N ARG A 54 0.80 -7.38 -0.60
CA ARG A 54 -0.41 -6.93 0.12
C ARG A 54 -0.27 -7.03 1.65
N LYS A 55 0.42 -8.06 2.15
CA LYS A 55 0.65 -8.20 3.60
C LYS A 55 1.62 -7.15 4.13
N ASP A 56 2.59 -6.72 3.33
CA ASP A 56 3.42 -5.57 3.66
C ASP A 56 2.58 -4.29 3.74
N GLU A 57 1.72 -4.01 2.75
CA GLU A 57 0.81 -2.85 2.80
C GLU A 57 -0.10 -2.87 4.05
N GLU A 58 -0.65 -4.03 4.41
CA GLU A 58 -1.45 -4.21 5.63
C GLU A 58 -0.64 -3.88 6.90
N ARG A 59 0.66 -4.20 6.90
CA ARG A 59 1.58 -3.87 7.99
C ARG A 59 1.91 -2.38 7.98
N HIS A 60 2.19 -1.78 6.83
CA HIS A 60 2.46 -0.35 6.67
C HIS A 60 1.30 0.52 7.14
N PHE A 61 0.08 0.17 6.74
CA PHE A 61 -1.16 0.75 7.28
C PHE A 61 -1.16 0.75 8.81
N GLY A 62 -0.81 -0.38 9.42
CA GLY A 62 -0.73 -0.52 10.86
C GLY A 62 0.35 0.37 11.49
N LEU A 63 1.51 0.50 10.86
CA LEU A 63 2.60 1.37 11.30
C LEU A 63 2.16 2.85 11.31
N PHE A 64 1.58 3.34 10.22
CA PHE A 64 1.11 4.73 10.13
C PHE A 64 -0.06 5.00 11.08
N LEU A 65 -1.02 4.08 11.20
CA LEU A 65 -2.13 4.23 12.15
C LEU A 65 -1.64 4.32 13.61
N ASN A 66 -0.60 3.57 13.97
CA ASN A 66 0.01 3.66 15.29
C ASN A 66 0.71 5.01 15.51
N LEU A 67 1.37 5.57 14.49
CA LEU A 67 1.92 6.92 14.56
C LEU A 67 0.81 7.97 14.72
N VAL A 68 -0.28 7.88 13.96
CA VAL A 68 -1.43 8.79 14.10
C VAL A 68 -1.96 8.74 15.53
N ARG A 69 -2.19 7.55 16.09
CA ARG A 69 -2.64 7.38 17.49
C ARG A 69 -1.65 7.96 18.49
N LYS A 70 -0.35 7.81 18.26
CA LYS A 70 0.70 8.38 19.12
C LYS A 70 0.67 9.91 19.15
N TYR A 71 0.37 10.55 18.02
CA TYR A 71 0.42 12.01 17.87
C TYR A 71 -0.92 12.72 17.90
N ASP A 72 -2.03 11.98 17.87
CA ASP A 72 -3.40 12.49 18.03
C ASP A 72 -4.08 11.83 19.24
N PRO A 73 -4.06 12.50 20.40
CA PRO A 73 -4.66 11.96 21.62
C PRO A 73 -6.16 11.64 21.51
N GLU A 74 -6.90 12.36 20.67
CA GLU A 74 -8.33 12.09 20.47
C GLU A 74 -8.53 10.83 19.64
N GLN A 75 -7.69 10.59 18.61
CA GLN A 75 -7.71 9.34 17.86
C GLN A 75 -7.41 8.13 18.77
N GLU A 76 -6.44 8.25 19.67
CA GLU A 76 -6.11 7.19 20.63
C GLU A 76 -7.25 6.92 21.61
N LYS A 77 -7.88 7.98 22.12
CA LYS A 77 -9.06 7.86 22.99
C LYS A 77 -10.21 7.13 22.29
N GLN A 78 -10.45 7.40 20.99
CA GLN A 78 -11.43 6.64 20.22
C GLN A 78 -11.02 5.18 20.08
N TYR A 79 -9.75 4.88 19.78
CA TYR A 79 -9.26 3.50 19.70
C TYR A 79 -9.53 2.73 21.00
N ILE A 80 -9.15 3.27 22.15
CA ILE A 80 -9.37 2.64 23.48
C ILE A 80 -10.85 2.36 23.71
N ARG A 81 -11.73 3.28 23.35
CA ARG A 81 -13.18 3.10 23.47
C ARG A 81 -13.69 1.98 22.56
N THR A 82 -13.30 2.00 21.28
CA THR A 82 -13.77 1.04 20.28
C THR A 82 -13.36 -0.39 20.60
N ILE A 83 -12.12 -0.63 21.07
CA ILE A 83 -11.67 -2.00 21.40
C ILE A 83 -12.42 -2.62 22.60
N GLN A 84 -13.00 -1.79 23.46
CA GLN A 84 -13.83 -2.22 24.59
C GLN A 84 -15.25 -2.55 24.12
N GLU A 85 -15.79 -1.78 23.17
CA GLU A 85 -17.18 -1.88 22.69
C GLU A 85 -17.37 -2.91 21.57
N LEU A 86 -16.39 -3.11 20.69
CA LEU A 86 -16.55 -3.89 19.46
C LEU A 86 -15.56 -5.06 19.39
N LYS A 87 -16.07 -6.27 19.68
CA LYS A 87 -15.37 -7.54 19.44
C LYS A 87 -16.29 -8.49 18.69
N PHE A 88 -15.97 -8.76 17.43
CA PHE A 88 -16.63 -9.80 16.65
C PHE A 88 -15.58 -10.67 15.96
N LYS A 89 -15.93 -11.93 15.72
CA LYS A 89 -15.13 -12.84 14.88
C LYS A 89 -15.72 -12.81 13.48
N CYS A 90 -14.89 -12.60 12.47
CA CYS A 90 -15.35 -12.70 11.08
C CYS A 90 -15.68 -14.18 10.79
N PRO A 91 -16.91 -14.49 10.33
CA PRO A 91 -17.37 -15.88 10.25
C PRO A 91 -16.83 -16.66 9.04
N HIS A 92 -16.21 -16.00 8.05
CA HIS A 92 -15.72 -16.65 6.83
C HIS A 92 -14.45 -15.97 6.31
N SER A 93 -13.56 -16.77 5.71
CA SER A 93 -12.48 -16.31 4.85
C SER A 93 -12.97 -16.21 3.41
N PHE A 94 -12.65 -15.12 2.72
CA PHE A 94 -12.91 -15.01 1.28
C PHE A 94 -11.84 -15.78 0.51
N ASP A 95 -12.21 -16.92 -0.09
CA ASP A 95 -11.34 -17.68 -1.01
C ASP A 95 -11.53 -17.14 -2.43
N VAL A 96 -10.56 -16.37 -2.92
CA VAL A 96 -10.56 -15.77 -4.27
C VAL A 96 -9.70 -16.57 -5.27
N THR A 97 -9.29 -17.80 -4.94
CA THR A 97 -8.20 -18.49 -5.65
C THR A 97 -8.60 -19.37 -6.84
N LYS A 98 -9.84 -19.29 -7.33
CA LYS A 98 -10.32 -20.14 -8.44
C LYS A 98 -10.93 -19.33 -9.60
N GLY A 99 -10.40 -19.51 -10.81
CA GLY A 99 -10.88 -18.85 -12.02
C GLY A 99 -9.82 -18.75 -13.13
N PRO A 100 -10.16 -18.19 -14.30
CA PRO A 100 -9.19 -17.84 -15.35
C PRO A 100 -8.53 -16.50 -15.08
N THR A 101 -7.22 -16.39 -15.35
CA THR A 101 -6.49 -15.12 -15.25
C THR A 101 -7.05 -14.11 -16.25
N ASP A 102 -7.33 -12.90 -15.79
CA ASP A 102 -7.75 -11.77 -16.63
C ASP A 102 -6.68 -11.47 -17.69
N GLU A 103 -7.10 -11.29 -18.94
CA GLU A 103 -6.21 -11.00 -20.07
C GLU A 103 -5.44 -9.68 -19.87
N LEU A 104 -5.95 -8.78 -19.02
CA LEU A 104 -5.33 -7.51 -18.69
C LEU A 104 -4.36 -7.57 -17.50
N ILE A 105 -3.92 -8.76 -17.07
CA ILE A 105 -3.07 -8.91 -15.88
C ILE A 105 -1.83 -8.00 -15.90
N LEU A 106 -1.18 -7.85 -17.05
CA LEU A 106 0.00 -6.99 -17.17
C LEU A 106 -0.31 -5.50 -17.00
N ASN A 107 -1.54 -5.05 -17.30
CA ASN A 107 -1.96 -3.68 -17.03
C ASN A 107 -2.10 -3.45 -15.52
N TYR A 108 -2.73 -4.38 -14.80
CA TYR A 108 -2.84 -4.26 -13.35
C TYR A 108 -1.48 -4.23 -12.64
N ILE A 109 -0.50 -5.02 -13.11
CA ILE A 109 0.87 -4.99 -12.59
C ILE A 109 1.55 -3.64 -12.86
N ARG A 110 1.38 -3.06 -14.06
CA ARG A 110 1.91 -1.71 -14.36
C ARG A 110 1.25 -0.63 -13.53
N ASP A 111 -0.05 -0.73 -13.32
CA ASP A 111 -0.79 0.19 -12.45
C ASP A 111 -0.33 0.05 -11.00
N ALA A 112 0.04 -1.14 -10.54
CA ALA A 112 0.62 -1.36 -9.21
C ALA A 112 2.00 -0.69 -9.10
N ILE A 113 2.89 -0.87 -10.09
CA ILE A 113 4.18 -0.17 -10.15
C ILE A 113 4.01 1.35 -10.09
N LYS A 114 3.02 1.90 -10.82
CA LYS A 114 2.66 3.32 -10.72
C LYS A 114 2.26 3.69 -9.30
N GLY A 115 1.42 2.89 -8.65
CA GLY A 115 0.98 3.08 -7.27
C GLY A 115 2.16 3.16 -6.31
N GLU A 116 3.10 2.23 -6.39
CA GLU A 116 4.32 2.23 -5.56
C GLU A 116 5.18 3.48 -5.77
N CYS A 117 5.31 3.93 -7.03
CA CYS A 117 6.03 5.17 -7.30
C CYS A 117 5.34 6.39 -6.67
N GLU A 118 4.00 6.44 -6.71
CA GLU A 118 3.23 7.52 -6.08
C GLU A 118 3.37 7.49 -4.55
N ALA A 119 3.41 6.31 -3.94
CA ALA A 119 3.64 6.12 -2.50
C ALA A 119 5.05 6.60 -2.11
N ILE A 120 6.10 6.18 -2.82
CA ILE A 120 7.48 6.64 -2.56
C ILE A 120 7.60 8.16 -2.64
N ILE A 121 7.01 8.78 -3.66
CA ILE A 121 7.04 10.24 -3.83
C ILE A 121 6.35 10.92 -2.63
N LEU A 122 5.21 10.40 -2.18
CA LEU A 122 4.51 10.90 -0.99
C LEU A 122 5.37 10.76 0.26
N TYR A 123 5.94 9.59 0.50
CA TYR A 123 6.73 9.32 1.70
C TYR A 123 8.04 10.10 1.73
N ASP A 124 8.73 10.25 0.59
CA ASP A 124 9.94 11.08 0.50
C ASP A 124 9.62 12.56 0.79
N GLN A 125 8.45 13.05 0.35
CA GLN A 125 7.98 14.39 0.72
C GLN A 125 7.72 14.50 2.23
N ASP A 126 6.96 13.56 2.80
CA ASP A 126 6.58 13.61 4.21
C ASP A 126 7.76 13.37 5.16
N ILE A 127 8.79 12.62 4.74
CA ILE A 127 10.07 12.50 5.46
C ILE A 127 10.72 13.87 5.67
N VAL A 128 10.62 14.78 4.70
CA VAL A 128 11.19 16.13 4.81
C VAL A 128 10.34 17.02 5.72
N GLU A 129 9.03 16.87 5.64
CA GLU A 129 8.07 17.80 6.25
C GLU A 129 7.68 17.43 7.69
N ILE A 130 7.78 16.15 8.08
CA ILE A 130 7.45 15.69 9.43
C ILE A 130 8.62 15.93 10.40
N PRO A 131 8.40 16.64 11.53
CA PRO A 131 9.48 17.03 12.43
C PRO A 131 9.94 15.91 13.38
N TYR A 132 9.18 14.83 13.54
CA TYR A 132 9.46 13.76 14.50
C TYR A 132 10.33 12.66 13.92
N LYS A 133 11.41 12.31 14.64
CA LYS A 133 12.44 11.37 14.17
C LYS A 133 11.90 9.97 13.91
N ASP A 134 11.13 9.43 14.84
CA ASP A 134 10.56 8.09 14.77
C ASP A 134 9.54 7.97 13.63
N ALA A 135 8.70 8.99 13.41
CA ALA A 135 7.82 9.01 12.25
C ALA A 135 8.60 8.99 10.91
N ARG A 136 9.68 9.79 10.82
CA ARG A 136 10.57 9.77 9.64
C ARG A 136 11.30 8.44 9.46
N GLU A 137 11.69 7.76 10.54
CA GLU A 137 12.35 6.45 10.46
C GLU A 137 11.37 5.36 9.98
N THR A 138 10.12 5.40 10.44
CA THR A 138 9.05 4.55 9.90
C THR A 138 8.86 4.81 8.40
N LEU A 139 8.67 6.07 7.99
CA LEU A 139 8.49 6.42 6.57
C LEU A 139 9.66 5.97 5.70
N LYS A 140 10.90 6.12 6.17
CA LYS A 140 12.09 5.65 5.44
C LYS A 140 12.12 4.13 5.27
N THR A 141 11.63 3.41 6.26
CA THR A 141 11.54 1.95 6.22
C THR A 141 10.49 1.53 5.19
N VAL A 142 9.29 2.13 5.26
CA VAL A 142 8.20 1.87 4.32
C VAL A 142 8.61 2.24 2.88
N ALA A 143 9.14 3.45 2.66
CA ALA A 143 9.62 3.88 1.34
C ALA A 143 10.79 3.04 0.78
N PHE A 144 11.53 2.30 1.62
CA PHE A 144 12.52 1.33 1.17
C PHE A 144 11.86 0.01 0.75
N GLU A 145 10.81 -0.42 1.45
CA GLU A 145 10.02 -1.59 1.12
C GLU A 145 9.24 -1.39 -0.19
N GLU A 146 8.69 -0.20 -0.45
CA GLU A 146 7.97 0.06 -1.72
C GLU A 146 8.90 0.00 -2.94
N LYS A 147 10.17 0.42 -2.74
CA LYS A 147 11.21 0.27 -3.76
C LYS A 147 11.47 -1.21 -4.04
N HIS A 148 11.37 -2.07 -3.04
CA HIS A 148 11.49 -3.52 -3.23
C HIS A 148 10.30 -4.07 -4.00
N HIS A 149 9.07 -3.66 -3.68
CA HIS A 149 7.87 -4.11 -4.39
C HIS A 149 7.89 -3.72 -5.87
N ILE A 150 8.39 -2.53 -6.22
CA ILE A 150 8.61 -2.13 -7.62
C ILE A 150 9.49 -3.15 -8.36
N GLU A 151 10.56 -3.62 -7.72
CA GLU A 151 11.47 -4.59 -8.33
C GLU A 151 10.81 -5.98 -8.46
N GLU A 152 10.01 -6.41 -7.47
CA GLU A 152 9.25 -7.67 -7.55
C GLU A 152 8.22 -7.64 -8.68
N LEU A 153 7.46 -6.55 -8.81
CA LEU A 153 6.49 -6.33 -9.87
C LEU A 153 7.16 -6.22 -11.25
N THR A 154 8.30 -5.53 -11.32
CA THR A 154 9.09 -5.44 -12.55
C THR A 154 9.60 -6.82 -12.98
N GLN A 155 10.07 -7.64 -12.03
CA GLN A 155 10.51 -9.00 -12.33
C GLN A 155 9.36 -9.86 -12.87
N ILE A 156 8.13 -9.68 -12.36
CA ILE A 156 6.93 -10.30 -12.94
C ILE A 156 6.79 -9.88 -14.41
N LEU A 157 6.82 -8.58 -14.73
CA LEU A 157 6.70 -8.12 -16.12
C LEU A 157 7.76 -8.73 -17.05
N LEU A 158 9.01 -8.78 -16.60
CA LEU A 158 10.11 -9.35 -17.39
C LEU A 158 9.92 -10.84 -17.68
N ASN A 159 9.42 -11.59 -16.70
CA ASN A 159 9.16 -13.01 -16.86
C ASN A 159 8.04 -13.27 -17.89
N PHE A 160 7.05 -12.39 -18.00
CA PHE A 160 5.99 -12.50 -19.02
C PHE A 160 6.45 -12.08 -20.41
N ASP A 161 7.37 -11.12 -20.51
CA ASP A 161 7.81 -10.55 -21.79
C ASP A 161 9.16 -11.09 -22.28
N ASN A 162 9.66 -12.19 -21.70
CA ASN A 162 11.00 -12.75 -21.97
C ASN A 162 12.13 -11.69 -21.90
N GLY A 163 11.99 -10.70 -21.00
CA GLY A 163 12.94 -9.61 -20.82
C GLY A 163 12.92 -8.51 -21.89
N ASN A 164 11.96 -8.47 -22.81
CA ASN A 164 11.89 -7.44 -23.86
C ASN A 164 11.41 -6.06 -23.36
N TYR A 165 11.06 -5.94 -22.08
CA TYR A 165 10.61 -4.68 -21.47
C TYR A 165 11.71 -3.62 -21.37
N PHE A 166 12.98 -4.05 -21.43
CA PHE A 166 14.13 -3.15 -21.44
C PHE A 166 14.79 -3.12 -22.82
N PRO A 167 15.35 -1.96 -23.22
CA PRO A 167 16.19 -1.90 -24.41
C PRO A 167 17.35 -2.89 -24.25
N LYS A 168 17.57 -3.72 -25.28
CA LYS A 168 18.74 -4.60 -25.34
C LYS A 168 20.00 -3.73 -25.24
N LYS A 169 20.85 -4.04 -24.26
CA LYS A 169 22.16 -3.39 -24.09
C LYS A 169 23.06 -3.59 -25.30
#